data_AF-A0A1Y5HHY8-F1
#
_entry.id   AF-A0A1Y5HHY8-F1
#
_cell.length_a   1.000
_cell.length_b   1.000
_cell.length_c   1.000
_cell.angle_alpha   90.00
_cell.angle_beta   90.00
_cell.angle_gamma   90.00
#
_symmetry.space_group_name_H-M   'P 1'
#
loop_
_entity.id
_entity.type
_entity.pdbx_description
1 polymer ?
#
loop_
_entity_poly.entity_id
_entity_poly.type
_entity_poly.pdbx_seq_one_letter_code
_entity_poly.pdbx_strand_id
1 'polypeptide(L)'
;MLEFIEAKPNQGLLLRDILIESKGYWGYSAEQLDKWRSTLKFESEYILNNTVKLITRDSKIIGFYALTRGDIDLLDHFWLLPQAIGLGYGKIAFEQILKEC
;
A
#
# COMPACT_ATOMS: atom_id res chain seq x y z
N MET A 1 -18.15 -0.06 -2.50
CA MET A 1 -17.27 -0.35 -3.66
C MET A 1 -15.84 -0.05 -3.25
N LEU A 2 -14.81 -0.60 -3.91
CA LEU A 2 -13.45 -0.12 -3.68
C LEU A 2 -13.23 1.15 -4.49
N GLU A 3 -12.63 2.15 -3.87
CA GLU A 3 -12.20 3.39 -4.52
C GLU A 3 -10.68 3.49 -4.41
N PHE A 4 -10.07 4.18 -5.37
CA PHE A 4 -8.62 4.30 -5.49
C PHE A 4 -8.28 5.77 -5.59
N ILE A 5 -7.55 6.28 -4.61
CA ILE A 5 -7.26 7.71 -4.46
C ILE A 5 -5.76 7.91 -4.49
N GLU A 6 -5.28 8.87 -5.28
CA GLU A 6 -3.86 9.21 -5.31
C GLU A 6 -3.33 9.55 -3.90
N ALA A 7 -2.20 8.96 -3.55
CA ALA A 7 -1.49 9.32 -2.33
C ALA A 7 -0.82 10.69 -2.51
N LYS A 8 -0.80 11.47 -1.43
CA LYS A 8 -0.13 12.77 -1.39
C LYS A 8 1.33 12.60 -0.97
N PRO A 9 2.26 13.48 -1.42
CA PRO A 9 3.68 13.35 -1.11
C PRO A 9 3.99 13.35 0.40
N ASN A 10 3.17 14.02 1.20
CA ASN A 10 3.32 14.07 2.65
C ASN A 10 2.71 12.86 3.40
N GLN A 11 2.19 11.85 2.69
CA GLN A 11 1.55 10.68 3.30
C GLN A 11 2.51 9.49 3.50
N GLY A 12 3.83 9.70 3.41
CA GLY A 12 4.79 8.61 3.57
C GLY A 12 4.68 7.83 4.89
N LEU A 13 4.36 8.51 6.00
CA LEU A 13 4.12 7.84 7.30
C LEU A 13 2.86 6.95 7.27
N LEU A 14 1.79 7.40 6.61
CA LEU A 14 0.56 6.64 6.44
C LEU A 14 0.82 5.35 5.64
N LEU A 15 1.54 5.45 4.52
CA LEU A 15 1.89 4.28 3.69
C LEU A 15 2.74 3.27 4.48
N ARG A 16 3.74 3.76 5.22
CA ARG A 16 4.56 2.92 6.10
C ARG A 16 3.69 2.19 7.12
N ASP A 17 2.81 2.91 7.81
CA ASP A 17 2.03 2.32 8.89
C ASP A 17 1.05 1.25 8.35
N ILE A 18 0.45 1.46 7.17
CA ILE A 18 -0.35 0.43 6.48
C ILE A 18 0.49 -0.79 6.13
N LEU A 19 1.69 -0.60 5.57
CA LEU A 19 2.61 -1.69 5.23
C LEU A 19 2.96 -2.52 6.48
N ILE A 20 3.34 -1.86 7.58
CA ILE A 20 3.71 -2.53 8.83
C ILE A 20 2.53 -3.30 9.42
N GLU A 21 1.35 -2.70 9.47
CA GLU A 21 0.15 -3.35 9.99
C GLU A 21 -0.26 -4.55 9.12
N SER A 22 -0.19 -4.41 7.79
CA SER A 22 -0.40 -5.50 6.85
C SER A 22 0.58 -6.65 7.09
N LYS A 23 1.87 -6.34 7.30
CA LYS A 23 2.87 -7.36 7.65
C LYS A 23 2.51 -8.10 8.93
N GLY A 24 1.98 -7.43 9.96
CA GLY A 24 1.57 -8.08 11.21
C GLY A 24 0.61 -9.25 11.04
N TYR A 25 -0.24 -9.23 10.01
CA TYR A 25 -1.13 -10.36 9.68
C TYR A 25 -0.38 -11.65 9.32
N TRP A 26 0.83 -11.54 8.76
CA TRP A 26 1.61 -12.67 8.24
C TRP A 26 2.56 -13.31 9.26
N GLY A 27 2.42 -12.98 10.54
CA GLY A 27 3.13 -13.65 11.64
C GLY A 27 4.55 -13.14 11.91
N TYR A 28 4.92 -11.96 11.41
CA TYR A 28 6.17 -11.30 11.83
C TYR A 28 6.10 -10.89 13.31
N SER A 29 7.24 -10.96 14.01
CA SER A 29 7.29 -10.62 15.43
C SER A 29 7.13 -9.11 15.65
N ALA A 30 6.65 -8.72 16.84
CA ALA A 30 6.55 -7.31 17.21
C ALA A 30 7.90 -6.58 17.08
N GLU A 31 9.00 -7.21 17.48
CA GLU A 31 10.35 -6.65 17.36
C GLU A 31 10.75 -6.37 15.89
N GLN A 32 10.42 -7.29 14.96
CA GLN A 32 10.67 -7.08 13.54
C GLN A 32 9.86 -5.89 13.00
N LEU A 33 8.57 -5.83 13.36
CA LEU A 33 7.67 -4.77 12.94
C LEU A 33 8.10 -3.41 13.48
N ASP A 34 8.51 -3.32 14.75
CA ASP A 34 8.99 -2.09 15.37
C ASP A 34 10.30 -1.60 14.74
N LYS A 35 11.22 -2.52 14.47
CA LYS A 35 12.46 -2.21 13.74
C LYS A 35 12.12 -1.61 12.38
N TRP A 36 11.27 -2.26 11.59
CA TRP A 36 10.88 -1.75 10.28
C TRP A 36 10.08 -0.45 10.35
N ARG A 37 9.22 -0.25 11.36
CA ARG A 37 8.50 1.01 11.56
C ARG A 37 9.46 2.18 11.80
N SER A 38 10.58 1.94 12.49
CA SER A 38 11.59 2.96 12.75
C SER A 38 12.48 3.29 11.54
N THR A 39 12.69 2.32 10.63
CA THR A 39 13.64 2.46 9.52
C THR A 39 13.01 2.68 8.16
N LEU A 40 11.83 2.11 7.88
CA LEU A 40 11.14 2.27 6.60
C LEU A 40 10.57 3.68 6.49
N LYS A 41 10.85 4.33 5.37
CA LYS A 41 10.33 5.64 5.03
C LYS A 41 9.99 5.66 3.55
N PHE A 42 8.87 6.31 3.26
CA PHE A 42 8.48 6.69 1.90
C PHE A 42 8.81 8.16 1.74
N GLU A 43 9.80 8.44 0.90
CA GLU A 43 10.17 9.81 0.57
C GLU A 43 9.09 10.47 -0.30
N SER A 44 8.95 11.79 -0.20
CA SER A 44 7.94 12.53 -0.97
C SER A 44 8.15 12.36 -2.48
N GLU A 45 9.41 12.30 -2.90
CA GLU A 45 9.85 12.08 -4.28
C GLU A 45 9.41 10.71 -4.79
N TYR A 46 9.44 9.67 -3.94
CA TYR A 46 8.95 8.35 -4.32
C TYR A 46 7.46 8.39 -4.67
N ILE A 47 6.66 9.11 -3.89
CA ILE A 47 5.22 9.24 -4.12
C ILE A 47 4.93 10.09 -5.36
N LEU A 48 5.72 11.14 -5.61
CA LEU A 48 5.56 12.01 -6.78
C LEU A 48 5.95 11.35 -8.11
N ASN A 49 6.99 10.51 -8.09
CA ASN A 49 7.57 9.93 -9.30
C ASN A 49 6.91 8.60 -9.72
N ASN A 50 6.04 8.04 -8.88
CA ASN A 50 5.41 6.74 -9.10
C ASN A 50 3.89 6.84 -8.98
N THR A 51 3.16 5.83 -9.47
CA THR A 51 1.71 5.77 -9.23
C THR A 51 1.48 5.11 -7.88
N VAL A 52 1.11 5.90 -6.88
CA VAL A 52 0.84 5.41 -5.53
C VAL A 52 -0.59 5.74 -5.15
N LYS A 53 -1.42 4.71 -4.91
CA LYS A 53 -2.84 4.90 -4.57
C LYS A 53 -3.23 4.24 -3.27
N LEU A 54 -4.01 4.96 -2.48
CA LEU A 54 -4.75 4.44 -1.34
C LEU A 54 -5.98 3.69 -1.85
N ILE A 55 -6.24 2.53 -1.26
CA ILE A 55 -7.43 1.72 -1.51
C ILE A 55 -8.41 2.04 -0.39
N THR A 56 -9.61 2.52 -0.71
CA THR A 56 -10.63 2.85 0.28
C THR A 56 -11.92 2.07 0.05
N ARG A 57 -12.67 1.89 1.13
CA ARG A 57 -14.03 1.34 1.13
C ARG A 57 -14.85 2.06 2.18
N ASP A 58 -16.01 2.57 1.79
CA ASP A 58 -16.91 3.29 2.69
C ASP A 58 -16.18 4.44 3.42
N SER A 59 -15.38 5.20 2.65
CA SER A 59 -14.48 6.28 3.10
C SER A 59 -13.37 5.89 4.07
N LYS A 60 -13.15 4.59 4.34
CA LYS A 60 -12.05 4.09 5.16
C LYS A 60 -10.92 3.57 4.29
N ILE A 61 -9.69 3.91 4.63
CA ILE A 61 -8.51 3.32 3.99
C ILE A 61 -8.39 1.86 4.44
N ILE A 62 -8.23 0.98 3.47
CA ILE A 62 -8.07 -0.46 3.70
C ILE A 62 -6.75 -1.01 3.14
N GLY A 63 -5.95 -0.17 2.49
CA GLY A 63 -4.68 -0.57 1.89
C GLY A 63 -4.08 0.48 0.98
N PHE A 64 -2.99 0.14 0.31
CA PHE A 64 -2.41 0.93 -0.78
C PHE A 64 -1.65 0.03 -1.76
N TYR A 65 -1.35 0.58 -2.93
CA TYR A 65 -0.36 -0.01 -3.83
C TYR A 65 0.54 1.08 -4.43
N ALA A 66 1.70 0.67 -4.94
CA ALA A 66 2.63 1.51 -5.69
C ALA A 66 3.11 0.79 -6.94
N LEU A 67 2.98 1.46 -8.09
CA LEU A 67 3.56 1.06 -9.36
C LEU A 67 4.73 1.99 -9.67
N THR A 68 5.93 1.44 -9.75
CA THR A 68 7.09 2.19 -10.26
C THR A 68 7.09 2.14 -11.78
N ARG A 69 7.37 3.29 -12.40
CA ARG A 69 7.30 3.46 -13.85
C ARG A 69 8.69 3.34 -14.47
N GLY A 70 8.80 2.58 -15.56
CA GLY A 70 10.06 2.34 -16.27
C GLY A 70 9.84 1.66 -17.62
N ASP A 71 10.89 1.01 -18.16
CA ASP A 71 10.77 0.20 -19.38
C ASP A 71 9.80 -0.98 -19.18
N ILE A 72 9.72 -1.47 -17.94
CA ILE A 72 8.72 -2.42 -17.46
C ILE A 72 8.21 -1.87 -16.14
N ASP A 73 6.89 -1.68 -16.04
CA ASP A 73 6.26 -1.26 -14.79
C ASP A 73 6.33 -2.37 -13.73
N LEU A 74 6.62 -1.99 -12.48
CA LEU A 74 6.73 -2.93 -11.37
C LEU A 74 5.70 -2.61 -10.29
N LEU A 75 4.99 -3.65 -9.84
CA LEU A 75 4.20 -3.59 -8.62
C LEU A 75 5.12 -3.70 -7.40
N ASP A 76 5.68 -2.55 -7.01
CA ASP A 76 6.66 -2.42 -5.94
C ASP A 76 6.01 -2.63 -4.55
N HIS A 77 4.79 -2.13 -4.38
CA HIS A 77 4.03 -2.33 -3.14
C HIS A 77 2.58 -2.68 -3.41
N PHE A 78 2.07 -3.64 -2.63
CA PHE A 78 0.65 -3.96 -2.58
C PHE A 78 0.29 -4.51 -1.21
N TRP A 79 -0.39 -3.69 -0.41
CA TRP A 79 -0.64 -3.98 1.01
C TRP A 79 -2.09 -3.69 1.37
N LEU A 80 -2.75 -4.66 2.00
CA LEU A 80 -4.07 -4.50 2.60
C LEU A 80 -3.97 -4.63 4.11
N LEU A 81 -4.74 -3.83 4.84
CA LEU A 81 -4.85 -3.92 6.29
C LEU A 81 -5.48 -5.26 6.71
N PRO A 82 -5.16 -5.80 7.90
CA PRO A 82 -5.65 -7.10 8.36
C PRO A 82 -7.15 -7.33 8.20
N GLN A 83 -7.97 -6.32 8.52
CA GLN A 83 -9.43 -6.35 8.39
C GLN A 83 -9.95 -6.48 6.95
N ALA A 84 -9.09 -6.30 5.95
CA ALA A 84 -9.39 -6.39 4.53
C ALA A 84 -8.85 -7.68 3.87
N ILE A 85 -8.04 -8.47 4.58
CA ILE A 85 -7.45 -9.71 4.08
C ILE A 85 -8.47 -10.86 4.19
N GLY A 86 -8.47 -11.77 3.20
CA GLY A 86 -9.40 -12.92 3.16
C GLY A 86 -10.82 -12.60 2.66
N LEU A 87 -11.11 -11.33 2.33
CA LEU A 87 -12.43 -10.88 1.89
C LEU A 87 -12.57 -10.69 0.37
N GLY A 88 -11.56 -11.08 -0.40
CA GLY A 88 -11.53 -10.94 -1.87
C GLY A 88 -11.11 -9.54 -2.38
N TYR A 89 -10.87 -8.56 -1.50
CA TYR A 89 -10.46 -7.21 -1.92
C TYR A 89 -9.12 -7.16 -2.63
N GLY A 90 -8.19 -8.07 -2.28
CA GLY A 90 -6.90 -8.18 -2.98
C GLY A 90 -7.07 -8.48 -4.47
N LYS A 91 -8.00 -9.38 -4.81
CA LYS A 91 -8.30 -9.69 -6.21
C LYS A 91 -8.86 -8.47 -6.95
N ILE A 92 -9.84 -7.79 -6.36
CA ILE A 92 -10.49 -6.61 -6.96
C ILE A 92 -9.48 -5.48 -7.16
N ALA A 93 -8.63 -5.22 -6.16
CA ALA A 93 -7.58 -4.21 -6.27
C ALA A 93 -6.53 -4.58 -7.33
N PHE A 94 -6.14 -5.85 -7.41
CA PHE A 94 -5.20 -6.31 -8.43
C PHE A 94 -5.75 -6.19 -9.86
N GLU A 95 -7.04 -6.48 -10.07
CA GLU A 95 -7.72 -6.25 -11.35
C GLU A 95 -7.76 -4.76 -11.73
N GLN A 96 -7.81 -3.85 -10.76
CA GLN A 96 -7.66 -2.42 -11.02
C GLN A 96 -6.22 -2.07 -11.38
N ILE A 97 -5.24 -2.57 -10.64
CA ILE A 97 -3.81 -2.34 -10.88
C ILE A 97 -3.43 -2.71 -12.32
N LEU A 98 -3.92 -3.84 -12.83
CA LEU A 98 -3.68 -4.27 -14.21
C LEU A 98 -4.21 -3.31 -15.28
N LYS A 99 -5.18 -2.44 -14.97
CA LYS A 99 -5.68 -1.40 -15.88
C LYS A 99 -4.83 -0.14 -15.86
N GLU A 100 -3.87 -0.06 -14.95
CA GLU A 100 -2.98 1.08 -14.78
C GLU A 100 -1.57 0.83 -15.31
N CYS A 101 -1.28 -0.39 -15.76
CA CYS A 101 -0.10 -0.78 -16.53
C CYS A 101 -0.26 -0.48 -18.03
#